data_AF-A0A445CJ63-F1
#
_entry.id   AF-A0A445CJ63-F1
#
_cell.length_a   1.000
_cell.length_b   1.000
_cell.length_c   1.000
_cell.angle_alpha   90.00
_cell.angle_beta   90.00
_cell.angle_gamma   90.00
#
_symmetry.space_group_name_H-M   'P 1'
#
loop_
_entity.id
_entity.type
_entity.pdbx_description
1 polymer ?
#
loop_
_entity_poly.entity_id
_entity_poly.type
_entity_poly.pdbx_seq_one_letter_code
_entity_poly.pdbx_strand_id
1 'polypeptide(L)'
;MKKRATHKRILGTYKGKLALVQQMKLDKLIKPRSHKRNAHWRGDNDKVVFEVSRNSHKLGINLKNHICTCNLWQLIGVPCVHAVAAI
;
A
#
# COMPACT_ATOMS: atom_id res chain seq x y z
N MET A 1 12.82 -11.13 29.48
CA MET A 1 12.99 -9.66 29.26
C MET A 1 13.65 -9.27 27.92
N LYS A 2 14.47 -10.13 27.27
CA LYS A 2 15.22 -9.78 26.03
C LYS A 2 14.37 -9.21 24.87
N LYS A 3 13.13 -9.70 24.68
CA LYS A 3 12.22 -9.26 23.61
C LYS A 3 11.90 -7.76 23.64
N ARG A 4 11.72 -7.19 24.84
CA ARG A 4 11.37 -5.77 25.02
C ARG A 4 12.56 -4.86 24.69
N ALA A 5 13.78 -5.26 25.05
CA ALA A 5 15.00 -4.56 24.70
C ALA A 5 15.22 -4.54 23.17
N THR A 6 15.00 -5.67 22.50
CA THR A 6 15.07 -5.77 21.04
C THR A 6 14.08 -4.83 20.36
N HIS A 7 12.80 -4.82 20.79
CA HIS A 7 11.79 -3.94 20.20
C HIS A 7 12.13 -2.45 20.38
N LYS A 8 12.62 -2.05 21.56
CA LYS A 8 13.07 -0.66 21.81
C LYS A 8 14.19 -0.26 20.85
N ARG A 9 15.18 -1.12 20.64
CA ARG A 9 16.29 -0.85 19.71
C ARG A 9 15.79 -0.68 18.28
N ILE A 10 14.93 -1.57 17.80
CA ILE A 10 14.38 -1.50 16.44
C ILE A 10 13.58 -0.20 16.25
N LEU A 11 12.74 0.16 17.22
CA LEU A 11 11.97 1.41 17.18
C LEU A 11 12.88 2.64 17.19
N GLY A 12 13.93 2.64 18.01
CA GLY A 12 14.88 3.76 18.08
C GLY A 12 15.68 3.98 16.79
N THR A 13 15.91 2.94 15.98
CA THR A 13 16.64 3.04 14.71
C THR A 13 15.73 3.22 13.50
N TYR A 14 14.43 3.02 13.64
CA TYR A 14 13.50 3.00 12.52
C TYR A 14 13.13 4.44 12.08
N LYS A 15 13.37 4.76 10.81
CA LYS A 15 13.13 6.09 10.20
C LYS A 15 12.04 6.09 9.12
N GLY A 16 11.24 5.04 9.04
CA GLY A 16 10.20 4.96 8.02
C GLY A 16 9.03 5.90 8.29
N LYS A 17 8.31 6.28 7.24
CA LYS A 17 7.18 7.21 7.30
C LYS A 17 5.93 6.61 7.97
N LEU A 18 5.76 5.29 7.86
CA LEU A 18 4.66 4.54 8.48
C LEU A 18 5.08 3.98 9.83
N ALA A 19 4.14 3.69 10.73
CA ALA A 19 4.50 2.96 11.95
C ALA A 19 5.13 1.61 11.58
N LEU A 20 6.17 1.19 12.32
CA LEU A 20 6.96 -0.01 12.01
C LEU A 20 6.09 -1.25 11.71
N VAL A 21 5.03 -1.47 12.49
CA VAL A 21 4.12 -2.61 12.29
C VAL A 21 3.33 -2.48 10.98
N GLN A 22 2.89 -1.28 10.63
CA GLN A 22 2.19 -1.02 9.37
C GLN A 22 3.15 -1.20 8.18
N GLN A 23 4.37 -0.69 8.27
CA GLN A 23 5.40 -0.91 7.26
C GLN A 23 5.70 -2.41 7.08
N MET A 24 5.88 -3.14 8.17
CA MET A 24 6.09 -4.59 8.11
C MET A 24 4.91 -5.32 7.46
N LYS A 25 3.66 -4.94 7.76
CA LYS A 25 2.48 -5.49 7.10
C LYS A 25 2.45 -5.16 5.60
N LEU A 26 2.74 -3.91 5.25
CA LEU A 26 2.81 -3.47 3.86
C LEU A 26 3.84 -4.31 3.09
N ASP A 27 5.05 -4.43 3.63
CA ASP A 27 6.15 -5.13 2.97
C ASP A 27 5.95 -6.64 2.90
N LYS A 28 5.48 -7.27 3.98
CA LYS A 28 5.39 -8.74 4.05
C LYS A 28 4.09 -9.31 3.49
N LEU A 29 3.00 -8.55 3.53
CA LEU A 29 1.67 -9.05 3.18
C LEU A 29 1.10 -8.37 1.96
N ILE A 30 1.25 -7.05 1.83
CA ILE A 30 0.58 -6.29 0.78
C ILE A 30 1.38 -6.33 -0.53
N LYS A 31 2.69 -6.02 -0.49
CA LYS A 31 3.55 -6.06 -1.69
C LYS A 31 3.54 -7.41 -2.40
N PRO A 32 3.72 -8.56 -1.73
CA PRO A 32 3.70 -9.85 -2.44
C PRO A 32 2.34 -10.16 -3.08
N ARG A 33 1.24 -9.65 -2.49
CA ARG A 33 -0.10 -9.83 -3.05
C ARG A 33 -0.37 -8.88 -4.22
N SER A 34 0.26 -7.71 -4.28
CA SER A 34 0.04 -6.75 -5.36
C SER A 34 0.58 -7.25 -6.71
N HIS A 35 1.65 -8.06 -6.71
CA HIS A 35 2.29 -8.58 -7.93
C HIS A 35 1.36 -9.36 -8.88
N LYS A 36 0.25 -9.91 -8.38
CA LYS A 36 -0.74 -10.66 -9.20
C LYS A 36 -1.81 -9.75 -9.82
N ARG A 37 -1.60 -8.44 -9.86
CA ARG A 37 -2.57 -7.45 -10.35
C ARG A 37 -1.99 -6.69 -11.52
N ASN A 38 -2.84 -6.37 -12.47
CA ASN A 38 -2.47 -5.58 -13.64
C ASN A 38 -2.94 -4.14 -13.42
N ALA A 39 -1.99 -3.21 -13.31
CA ALA A 39 -2.27 -1.79 -13.24
C ALA A 39 -2.21 -1.16 -14.62
N HIS A 40 -3.29 -0.49 -15.01
CA HIS A 40 -3.38 0.24 -16.27
C HIS A 40 -3.63 1.71 -15.97
N TRP A 41 -2.71 2.56 -16.42
CA TRP A 41 -2.88 4.01 -16.34
C TRP A 41 -4.01 4.47 -17.29
N ARG A 42 -4.86 5.39 -16.82
CA ARG A 42 -6.09 5.80 -17.51
C ARG A 42 -5.93 7.02 -18.42
N GLY A 43 -4.71 7.52 -18.61
CA GLY A 43 -4.45 8.61 -19.55
C GLY A 43 -4.47 10.02 -18.95
N ASP A 44 -4.54 10.17 -17.63
CA ASP A 44 -4.49 11.49 -16.98
C ASP A 44 -3.06 12.08 -17.00
N ASN A 45 -2.94 13.39 -17.24
CA ASN A 45 -1.64 14.07 -17.41
C ASN A 45 -0.67 13.87 -16.24
N ASP A 46 -1.18 13.80 -15.01
CA ASP A 46 -0.38 13.66 -13.79
C ASP A 46 0.09 12.21 -13.54
N LYS A 47 -0.38 11.23 -14.34
CA LYS A 47 -0.18 9.79 -14.12
C LYS A 47 -0.58 9.32 -12.72
N VAL A 48 -1.73 9.78 -12.24
CA VAL A 48 -2.24 9.45 -10.91
C VAL A 48 -3.50 8.59 -10.93
N VAL A 49 -4.16 8.41 -12.08
CA VAL A 49 -5.40 7.63 -12.20
C VAL A 49 -5.12 6.29 -12.85
N PHE A 50 -5.41 5.21 -12.12
CA PHE A 50 -5.20 3.83 -12.56
C PHE A 50 -6.46 3.01 -12.43
N GLU A 51 -6.63 2.07 -13.37
CA GLU A 51 -7.49 0.91 -13.21
C GLU A 51 -6.60 -0.29 -12.88
N VAL A 52 -6.81 -0.87 -11.69
CA VAL A 52 -6.14 -2.10 -11.30
C VAL A 52 -7.11 -3.27 -11.40
N SER A 53 -6.69 -4.30 -12.11
CA SER A 53 -7.50 -5.49 -12.36
C SER A 53 -6.85 -6.76 -11.82
N ARG A 54 -7.71 -7.69 -11.44
CA ARG A 54 -7.35 -9.09 -11.19
C ARG A 54 -8.53 -9.97 -11.56
N ASN A 55 -8.32 -10.88 -12.51
CA ASN A 55 -9.39 -11.69 -13.10
C ASN A 55 -10.51 -10.78 -13.65
N SER A 56 -11.76 -11.02 -13.27
CA SER A 56 -12.92 -10.20 -13.66
C SER A 56 -13.11 -8.92 -12.86
N HIS A 57 -12.37 -8.72 -11.76
CA HIS A 57 -12.55 -7.56 -10.88
C HIS A 57 -11.64 -6.40 -11.31
N LYS A 58 -12.23 -5.21 -11.38
CA LYS A 58 -11.55 -3.95 -11.70
C LYS A 58 -11.81 -2.93 -10.61
N LEU A 59 -10.79 -2.17 -10.24
CA LEU A 59 -10.86 -1.14 -9.20
C LEU A 59 -10.15 0.11 -9.67
N GLY A 60 -10.76 1.26 -9.40
CA GLY A 60 -10.19 2.57 -9.68
C GLY A 60 -9.30 3.03 -8.53
N ILE A 61 -8.17 3.63 -8.87
CA ILE A 61 -7.22 4.24 -7.92
C ILE A 61 -6.90 5.64 -8.39
N ASN A 62 -6.87 6.57 -7.44
CA ASN A 62 -6.30 7.89 -7.61
C ASN A 62 -5.15 8.05 -6.58
N LEU A 63 -3.91 8.04 -7.07
CA LEU A 63 -2.71 8.13 -6.25
C LEU A 63 -2.57 9.49 -5.57
N LYS A 64 -2.95 10.58 -6.25
CA LYS A 64 -2.86 11.96 -5.73
C LYS A 64 -3.75 12.16 -4.51
N ASN A 65 -4.95 11.61 -4.56
CA ASN A 65 -5.95 11.76 -3.51
C ASN A 65 -5.93 10.60 -2.50
N HIS A 66 -5.04 9.61 -2.66
CA HIS A 66 -5.00 8.38 -1.86
C HIS A 66 -6.35 7.63 -1.82
N ILE A 67 -7.05 7.60 -2.95
CA ILE A 67 -8.37 6.98 -3.08
C ILE A 67 -8.25 5.64 -3.80
N CYS A 68 -8.90 4.61 -3.27
CA CYS A 68 -9.17 3.38 -3.99
C CYS A 68 -10.67 3.05 -3.88
N THR A 69 -11.28 2.54 -4.95
CA THR A 69 -12.69 2.12 -4.92
C THR A 69 -12.97 0.97 -3.95
N CYS A 70 -11.93 0.29 -3.43
CA CYS A 70 -12.09 -0.68 -2.34
C CYS A 70 -12.17 -0.04 -0.94
N ASN A 71 -12.09 1.30 -0.83
CA ASN A 71 -12.17 2.13 0.38
C ASN A 71 -11.11 1.90 1.48
N LEU A 72 -10.30 0.85 1.33
CA LEU A 72 -9.34 0.45 2.37
C LEU A 72 -8.23 1.48 2.58
N TRP A 73 -7.79 2.17 1.53
CA TRP A 73 -6.75 3.19 1.65
C TRP A 73 -7.27 4.39 2.46
N GLN A 74 -8.48 4.86 2.11
CA GLN A 74 -9.14 5.96 2.80
C GLN A 74 -9.40 5.63 4.28
N LEU A 75 -9.79 4.38 4.58
CA LEU A 75 -10.14 3.98 5.94
C LEU A 75 -8.92 3.81 6.86
N ILE A 76 -7.83 3.23 6.36
CA ILE A 76 -6.66 2.88 7.20
C ILE A 76 -5.54 3.93 7.09
N GLY A 77 -5.57 4.78 6.06
CA GLY A 77 -4.53 5.78 5.78
C GLY A 77 -3.23 5.17 5.21
N VAL A 78 -3.23 3.87 4.88
CA VAL A 78 -2.11 3.18 4.24
C VAL A 78 -2.53 2.55 2.92
N PRO A 79 -1.65 2.51 1.90
CA PRO A 79 -1.97 1.94 0.60
C PRO A 79 -2.53 0.52 0.70
N CYS A 80 -3.69 0.30 0.09
CA CYS A 80 -4.25 -1.04 -0.06
C CYS A 80 -3.47 -1.83 -1.12
N VAL A 81 -3.74 -3.13 -1.23
CA VAL A 81 -3.08 -3.98 -2.22
C VAL A 81 -3.28 -3.55 -3.68
N HIS A 82 -4.37 -2.85 -3.97
CA HIS A 82 -4.63 -2.29 -5.31
C HIS A 82 -3.80 -1.04 -5.53
N ALA A 83 -3.74 -0.15 -4.54
CA ALA A 83 -2.89 1.03 -4.56
C ALA A 83 -1.41 0.67 -4.74
N VAL A 84 -0.92 -0.31 -3.99
CA VAL A 84 0.47 -0.80 -4.10
C VAL A 84 0.75 -1.45 -5.46
N ALA A 85 -0.26 -1.90 -6.20
CA ALA A 85 -0.05 -2.39 -7.56
C ALA A 85 0.12 -1.25 -8.59
N ALA A 86 -0.35 -0.05 -8.25
CA ALA A 86 -0.28 1.14 -9.10
C ALA A 86 0.87 2.09 -8.75
N ILE A 87 1.64 1.77 -7.70
CA ILE A 87 2.85 2.49 -7.23
C ILE A 87 4.06 1.65 -7.58
#